data_AF-A0A970B892-F1
#
_entry.id   AF-A0A970B892-F1
#
_cell.length_a   1.000
_cell.length_b   1.000
_cell.length_c   1.000
_cell.angle_alpha   90.00
_cell.angle_beta   90.00
_cell.angle_gamma   90.00
#
_symmetry.space_group_name_H-M   'P 1'
#
loop_
_entity.id
_entity.type
_entity.pdbx_description
1 polymer ?
#
loop_
_entity_poly.entity_id
_entity_poly.type
_entity_poly.pdbx_seq_one_letter_code
_entity_poly.pdbx_strand_id
1 'polypeptide(L)'
;MMVEAKQTYLGVVEPYAKAFIYYLFEDYNSEQTEFTTEVQRRLEDIGEAYQDRVSLLMPNPRFAARIESEVKDKIQHVWWSLHGKLPGLLFSTKPLSQFDGASGEYVYFPFDALTAHGAAEVIVKVRRLANEQVSWDFLNPKKKEVKSVGKVILDAIEAKPGFAGFRIDLKKLKRS
;
A
#
# COMPACT_ATOMS: atom_id res chain seq x y z
N MET A 1 1.30 21.84 7.26
CA MET A 1 1.57 21.51 5.85
C MET A 1 0.47 20.53 5.46
N MET A 2 -0.45 20.92 4.58
CA MET A 2 -1.55 20.04 4.16
C MET A 2 -0.98 18.87 3.35
N VAL A 3 -1.37 17.64 3.68
CA VAL A 3 -0.99 16.45 2.93
C VAL A 3 -1.89 16.37 1.71
N GLU A 4 -1.36 16.79 0.56
CA GLU A 4 -2.10 16.77 -0.70
C GLU A 4 -2.07 15.36 -1.29
N ALA A 5 -3.24 14.71 -1.38
CA ALA A 5 -3.40 13.43 -2.04
C ALA A 5 -2.93 13.53 -3.51
N LYS A 6 -2.01 12.63 -3.91
CA LYS A 6 -1.39 12.71 -5.25
C LYS A 6 -2.36 12.31 -6.36
N GLN A 7 -2.29 13.02 -7.47
CA GLN A 7 -3.28 12.98 -8.56
C GLN A 7 -3.25 11.70 -9.43
N THR A 8 -2.16 10.92 -9.44
CA THR A 8 -2.03 9.64 -10.17
C THR A 8 -1.26 8.59 -9.35
N TYR A 9 -1.34 7.31 -9.73
CA TYR A 9 -0.66 6.20 -9.03
C TYR A 9 0.86 6.28 -9.10
N LEU A 10 1.40 6.85 -10.18
CA LEU A 10 2.83 7.00 -10.40
C LEU A 10 3.29 8.46 -10.31
N GLY A 11 2.54 9.28 -9.56
CA GLY A 11 2.88 10.66 -9.27
C GLY A 11 4.19 10.78 -8.46
N VAL A 12 4.63 12.03 -8.26
CA VAL A 12 5.79 12.31 -7.41
C VAL A 12 5.45 11.93 -5.97
N VAL A 13 6.22 10.98 -5.42
CA VAL A 13 6.10 10.54 -4.03
C VAL A 13 7.04 11.31 -3.12
N GLU A 14 6.72 11.35 -1.83
CA GLU A 14 7.55 11.95 -0.80
C GLU A 14 8.91 11.22 -0.74
N PRO A 15 10.05 11.93 -0.84
CA PRO A 15 11.37 11.29 -0.96
C PRO A 15 11.78 10.51 0.30
N TYR A 16 11.18 10.82 1.44
CA TYR A 16 11.45 10.18 2.73
C TYR A 16 10.37 9.17 3.14
N ALA A 17 9.34 8.96 2.30
CA ALA A 17 8.27 8.02 2.61
C ALA A 17 8.82 6.60 2.77
N LYS A 18 8.31 5.91 3.78
CA LYS A 18 8.63 4.53 4.14
C LYS A 18 7.47 3.58 3.90
N ALA A 19 6.26 4.14 3.85
CA ALA A 19 5.06 3.44 3.47
C ALA A 19 4.33 4.23 2.38
N PHE A 20 3.77 3.51 1.43
CA PHE A 20 3.01 4.05 0.32
C PHE A 20 1.62 3.40 0.36
N ILE A 21 0.58 4.21 0.40
CA ILE A 21 -0.81 3.76 0.47
C ILE A 21 -1.51 4.27 -0.77
N TYR A 22 -2.08 3.35 -1.55
CA TYR A 22 -2.78 3.64 -2.79
C TYR A 22 -4.25 3.25 -2.66
N TYR A 23 -5.16 4.15 -2.99
CA TYR A 23 -6.57 3.82 -3.16
C TYR A 23 -6.84 3.37 -4.59
N LEU A 24 -7.18 2.08 -4.75
CA LEU A 24 -7.42 1.44 -6.05
C LEU A 24 -8.92 1.19 -6.26
N PHE A 25 -9.44 1.45 -7.46
CA PHE A 25 -10.83 1.21 -7.87
C PHE A 25 -10.90 0.89 -9.38
N GLU A 26 -11.90 0.13 -9.84
CA GLU A 26 -12.05 -0.21 -11.28
C GLU A 26 -12.60 0.96 -12.09
N ASP A 27 -13.70 1.56 -11.63
CA ASP A 27 -14.35 2.68 -12.29
C ASP A 27 -14.78 3.74 -11.27
N TYR A 28 -14.67 5.01 -11.65
CA TYR A 28 -15.20 6.11 -10.85
C TYR A 28 -16.73 6.12 -10.96
N ASN A 29 -17.42 5.60 -9.94
CA ASN A 29 -18.86 5.75 -9.82
C ASN A 29 -19.20 6.96 -8.95
N SER A 30 -19.91 7.96 -9.53
CA SER A 30 -20.36 9.16 -8.82
C SER A 30 -21.34 8.84 -7.68
N GLU A 31 -22.03 7.70 -7.72
CA GLU A 31 -22.90 7.23 -6.64
C GLU A 31 -22.10 6.84 -5.37
N GLN A 32 -20.78 6.66 -5.47
CA GLN A 32 -19.89 6.31 -4.36
C GLN A 32 -19.10 7.51 -3.83
N THR A 33 -19.54 8.73 -4.13
CA THR A 33 -18.86 9.96 -3.73
C THR A 33 -18.67 10.04 -2.22
N GLU A 34 -19.73 9.75 -1.44
CA GLU A 34 -19.66 9.82 0.03
C GLU A 34 -18.66 8.82 0.62
N PHE A 35 -18.67 7.57 0.14
CA PHE A 35 -17.70 6.55 0.53
C PHE A 35 -16.26 6.98 0.21
N THR A 36 -16.06 7.48 -1.01
CA THR A 36 -14.75 7.93 -1.50
C THR A 36 -14.24 9.13 -0.69
N THR A 37 -15.11 10.09 -0.36
CA THR A 37 -14.79 11.23 0.50
C THR A 37 -14.39 10.77 1.91
N GLU A 38 -15.09 9.79 2.48
CA GLU A 38 -14.74 9.28 3.80
C GLU A 38 -13.42 8.50 3.80
N VAL A 39 -13.13 7.73 2.76
CA VAL A 39 -11.81 7.10 2.56
C VAL A 39 -10.74 8.18 2.47
N GLN A 40 -10.95 9.23 1.67
CA GLN A 40 -10.01 10.33 1.51
C GLN A 40 -9.71 10.99 2.85
N ARG A 41 -10.73 11.46 3.56
CA ARG A 41 -10.60 12.15 4.86
C ARG A 41 -9.79 11.34 5.85
N ARG A 42 -10.06 10.03 5.91
CA ARG A 42 -9.35 9.13 6.83
C ARG A 42 -7.93 8.80 6.40
N LEU A 43 -7.65 8.77 5.09
CA LEU A 43 -6.27 8.69 4.61
C LEU A 43 -5.52 9.98 4.95
N GLU A 44 -6.13 11.14 4.77
CA GLU A 44 -5.55 12.43 5.17
C GLU A 44 -5.19 12.43 6.67
N ASP A 45 -6.04 11.88 7.55
CA ASP A 45 -5.72 11.69 8.97
C ASP A 45 -4.44 10.86 9.20
N ILE A 46 -4.18 9.83 8.36
CA ILE A 46 -2.92 9.07 8.39
C ILE A 46 -1.76 9.96 7.94
N GLY A 47 -1.96 10.70 6.86
CA GLY A 47 -0.96 11.62 6.30
C GLY A 47 -0.54 12.66 7.32
N GLU A 48 -1.49 13.28 8.03
CA GLU A 48 -1.20 14.25 9.06
C GLU A 48 -0.43 13.64 10.24
N ALA A 49 -0.78 12.42 10.65
CA ALA A 49 -0.13 11.73 11.75
C ALA A 49 1.34 11.35 11.46
N TYR A 50 1.66 10.99 10.21
CA TYR A 50 2.99 10.50 9.84
C TYR A 50 3.78 11.45 8.91
N GLN A 51 3.18 12.54 8.47
CA GLN A 51 3.77 13.57 7.63
C GLN A 51 4.47 12.98 6.39
N ASP A 52 5.74 13.30 6.18
CA ASP A 52 6.55 12.88 5.02
C ASP A 52 6.98 11.40 5.04
N ARG A 53 6.66 10.68 6.11
CA ARG A 53 7.00 9.26 6.30
C ARG A 53 6.03 8.32 5.60
N VAL A 54 4.84 8.81 5.24
CA VAL A 54 3.82 8.04 4.53
C VAL A 54 3.40 8.81 3.28
N SER A 55 3.42 8.14 2.14
CA SER A 55 2.92 8.68 0.88
C SER A 55 1.50 8.17 0.64
N LEU A 56 0.57 9.09 0.41
CA LEU A 56 -0.83 8.78 0.15
C LEU A 56 -1.17 9.12 -1.30
N LEU A 57 -1.63 8.13 -2.05
CA LEU A 57 -1.95 8.26 -3.46
C LEU A 57 -3.41 7.91 -3.68
N MET A 58 -4.19 8.93 -4.00
CA MET A 58 -5.60 8.81 -4.29
C MET A 58 -5.85 9.45 -5.66
N PRO A 59 -6.07 8.64 -6.70
CA PRO A 59 -6.18 9.14 -8.05
C PRO A 59 -7.33 10.14 -8.20
N ASN A 60 -7.12 11.15 -9.03
CA ASN A 60 -8.13 12.17 -9.32
C ASN A 60 -8.83 11.84 -10.65
N PRO A 61 -10.19 11.79 -10.69
CA PRO A 61 -10.94 11.43 -11.90
C PRO A 61 -10.62 12.30 -13.11
N ARG A 62 -10.20 13.55 -12.91
CA ARG A 62 -9.78 14.46 -13.99
C ARG A 62 -8.59 13.93 -14.80
N PHE A 63 -7.83 13.00 -14.25
CA PHE A 63 -6.66 12.39 -14.89
C PHE A 63 -6.91 10.93 -15.31
N ALA A 64 -8.16 10.51 -15.45
CA ALA A 64 -8.54 9.12 -15.76
C ALA A 64 -7.75 8.51 -16.93
N ALA A 65 -7.61 9.21 -18.06
CA ALA A 65 -6.85 8.71 -19.21
C ALA A 65 -5.37 8.43 -18.90
N ARG A 66 -4.75 9.26 -18.04
CA ARG A 66 -3.37 9.06 -17.61
C ARG A 66 -3.25 7.89 -16.63
N ILE A 67 -4.18 7.79 -15.68
CA ILE A 67 -4.26 6.69 -14.73
C ILE A 67 -4.42 5.36 -15.49
N GLU A 68 -5.29 5.33 -16.50
CA GLU A 68 -5.51 4.16 -17.34
C GLU A 68 -4.23 3.74 -18.09
N SER A 69 -3.47 4.69 -18.64
CA SER A 69 -2.15 4.38 -19.24
C SER A 69 -1.14 3.88 -18.21
N GLU A 70 -1.06 4.49 -17.02
CA GLU A 70 -0.18 4.01 -15.94
C GLU A 70 -0.51 2.55 -15.56
N VAL A 71 -1.81 2.25 -15.45
CA VAL A 71 -2.33 0.90 -15.18
C VAL A 71 -1.95 -0.07 -16.30
N LYS A 72 -2.18 0.27 -17.57
CA LYS A 72 -1.91 -0.61 -18.71
C LYS A 72 -0.41 -0.88 -18.90
N ASP A 73 0.43 0.14 -18.71
CA ASP A 73 1.82 0.09 -19.17
C ASP A 73 2.81 -0.28 -18.06
N LYS A 74 2.53 0.06 -16.80
CA LYS A 74 3.54 0.02 -15.72
C LYS A 74 3.13 -0.84 -14.54
N ILE A 75 1.87 -0.82 -14.15
CA ILE A 75 1.38 -1.57 -12.98
C ILE A 75 0.37 -2.66 -13.37
N GLN A 76 0.38 -3.07 -14.63
CA GLN A 76 -0.59 -4.00 -15.21
C GLN A 76 -0.68 -5.31 -14.43
N HIS A 77 0.47 -5.86 -14.03
CA HIS A 77 0.53 -7.10 -13.26
C HIS A 77 -0.15 -6.99 -11.89
N VAL A 78 0.03 -5.85 -11.20
CA VAL A 78 -0.69 -5.55 -9.96
C VAL A 78 -2.18 -5.52 -10.23
N TRP A 79 -2.57 -4.74 -11.24
CA TRP A 79 -3.97 -4.51 -11.57
C TRP A 79 -4.71 -5.82 -11.85
N TRP A 80 -4.14 -6.69 -12.68
CA TRP A 80 -4.73 -7.99 -12.99
C TRP A 80 -4.86 -8.90 -11.77
N SER A 81 -3.91 -8.88 -10.84
CA SER A 81 -3.98 -9.68 -9.60
C SER A 81 -5.10 -9.25 -8.64
N LEU A 82 -5.58 -8.01 -8.80
CA LEU A 82 -6.57 -7.36 -7.97
C LEU A 82 -7.96 -7.29 -8.64
N HIS A 83 -8.06 -7.70 -9.90
CA HIS A 83 -9.32 -7.71 -10.63
C HIS A 83 -10.39 -8.49 -9.88
N GLY A 84 -11.60 -7.89 -9.77
CA GLY A 84 -12.71 -8.45 -8.98
C GLY A 84 -12.57 -8.33 -7.46
N LYS A 85 -11.51 -7.68 -6.95
CA LYS A 85 -11.32 -7.37 -5.52
C LYS A 85 -11.31 -5.86 -5.24
N LEU A 86 -11.57 -5.06 -6.26
CA LEU A 86 -11.62 -3.61 -6.19
C LEU A 86 -13.03 -3.15 -5.80
N PRO A 87 -13.18 -2.02 -5.10
CA PRO A 87 -12.12 -1.11 -4.65
C PRO A 87 -11.37 -1.59 -3.39
N GLY A 88 -10.21 -1.00 -3.10
CA GLY A 88 -9.39 -1.33 -1.93
C GLY A 88 -8.21 -0.41 -1.70
N LEU A 89 -7.46 -0.67 -0.62
CA LEU A 89 -6.19 -0.01 -0.32
C LEU A 89 -5.02 -0.96 -0.56
N LEU A 90 -4.06 -0.52 -1.35
CA LEU A 90 -2.77 -1.17 -1.49
C LEU A 90 -1.76 -0.48 -0.57
N PHE A 91 -1.18 -1.24 0.35
CA PHE A 91 -0.03 -0.82 1.15
C PHE A 91 1.25 -1.39 0.54
N SER A 92 2.29 -0.57 0.42
CA SER A 92 3.60 -0.97 -0.09
C SER A 92 4.72 -0.28 0.67
N THR A 93 5.88 -0.94 0.80
CA THR A 93 7.11 -0.33 1.35
C THR A 93 7.96 0.37 0.30
N LYS A 94 7.59 0.23 -0.99
CA LYS A 94 8.21 0.89 -2.14
C LYS A 94 7.16 1.60 -2.99
N PRO A 95 7.53 2.64 -3.73
CA PRO A 95 6.59 3.26 -4.66
C PRO A 95 6.21 2.24 -5.76
N LEU A 96 4.98 2.33 -6.25
CA LEU A 96 4.49 1.47 -7.35
C LEU A 96 5.35 1.54 -8.62
N SER A 97 6.09 2.64 -8.84
CA SER A 97 7.05 2.75 -9.94
C SER A 97 8.24 1.78 -9.84
N GLN A 98 8.48 1.24 -8.66
CA GLN A 98 9.50 0.23 -8.35
C GLN A 98 8.86 -1.12 -8.02
N PHE A 99 7.59 -1.31 -8.36
CA PHE A 99 6.86 -2.52 -8.05
C PHE A 99 7.50 -3.73 -8.75
N ASP A 100 7.77 -4.76 -7.96
CA ASP A 100 8.15 -6.08 -8.44
C ASP A 100 7.18 -7.10 -7.84
N GLY A 101 6.39 -7.74 -8.70
CA GLY A 101 5.39 -8.72 -8.27
C GLY A 101 6.00 -9.92 -7.53
N ALA A 102 7.28 -10.19 -7.74
CA ALA A 102 8.00 -11.29 -7.09
C ALA A 102 8.56 -10.92 -5.71
N SER A 103 8.74 -9.64 -5.39
CA SER A 103 9.36 -9.21 -4.14
C SER A 103 8.43 -9.34 -2.92
N GLY A 104 7.12 -9.41 -3.16
CA GLY A 104 6.11 -9.55 -2.11
C GLY A 104 6.01 -8.33 -1.18
N GLU A 105 6.51 -7.16 -1.59
CA GLU A 105 6.64 -5.96 -0.74
C GLU A 105 5.34 -5.15 -0.55
N TYR A 106 4.19 -5.76 -0.84
CA TYR A 106 2.88 -5.12 -0.76
C TYR A 106 1.84 -6.00 -0.06
N VAL A 107 0.79 -5.35 0.43
CA VAL A 107 -0.42 -5.98 0.98
C VAL A 107 -1.62 -5.23 0.44
N TYR A 108 -2.61 -5.97 -0.05
CA TYR A 108 -3.86 -5.39 -0.54
C TYR A 108 -5.01 -5.66 0.42
N PHE A 109 -5.81 -4.63 0.67
CA PHE A 109 -6.97 -4.65 1.54
C PHE A 109 -8.22 -4.30 0.72
N PRO A 110 -9.01 -5.30 0.27
CA PRO A 110 -10.28 -5.02 -0.38
C PRO A 110 -11.25 -4.36 0.61
N PHE A 111 -12.14 -3.50 0.09
CA PHE A 111 -13.31 -3.06 0.84
C PHE A 111 -14.45 -4.04 0.64
N ASP A 112 -14.81 -4.79 1.69
CA ASP A 112 -15.90 -5.77 1.63
C ASP A 112 -17.28 -5.11 1.52
N ALA A 113 -17.41 -3.87 2.02
CA ALA A 113 -18.61 -3.07 1.93
C ALA A 113 -18.26 -1.61 1.64
N LEU A 114 -18.98 -1.00 0.69
CA LEU A 114 -18.82 0.40 0.28
C LEU A 114 -19.56 1.34 1.24
N THR A 115 -19.25 1.22 2.53
CA THR A 115 -19.86 2.00 3.61
C THR A 115 -18.77 2.69 4.42
N ALA A 116 -19.12 3.78 5.11
CA ALA A 116 -18.18 4.48 5.99
C ALA A 116 -17.58 3.56 7.07
N HIS A 117 -18.36 2.59 7.57
CA HIS A 117 -17.88 1.59 8.53
C HIS A 117 -16.86 0.64 7.92
N GLY A 118 -17.14 0.08 6.73
CA GLY A 118 -16.19 -0.78 6.01
C GLY A 118 -14.90 -0.05 5.66
N ALA A 119 -14.99 1.23 5.29
CA ALA A 119 -13.83 2.09 5.08
C ALA A 119 -12.97 2.20 6.36
N ALA A 120 -13.62 2.45 7.49
CA ALA A 120 -12.94 2.59 8.78
C ALA A 120 -12.15 1.32 9.16
N GLU A 121 -12.74 0.14 9.01
CA GLU A 121 -12.10 -1.13 9.38
C GLU A 121 -10.83 -1.38 8.57
N VAL A 122 -10.89 -1.18 7.25
CA VAL A 122 -9.74 -1.34 6.36
C VAL A 122 -8.66 -0.30 6.68
N ILE A 123 -9.05 0.94 6.95
CA ILE A 123 -8.10 2.01 7.28
C ILE A 123 -7.39 1.75 8.61
N VAL A 124 -8.05 1.20 9.62
CA VAL A 124 -7.39 0.80 10.88
C VAL A 124 -6.29 -0.22 10.60
N LYS A 125 -6.54 -1.21 9.73
CA LYS A 125 -5.53 -2.21 9.35
C LYS A 125 -4.34 -1.58 8.64
N VAL A 126 -4.59 -0.69 7.69
CA VAL A 126 -3.54 0.04 6.95
C VAL A 126 -2.74 0.97 7.87
N ARG A 127 -3.40 1.70 8.76
CA ARG A 127 -2.75 2.58 9.75
C ARG A 127 -1.84 1.79 10.68
N ARG A 128 -2.26 0.58 11.09
CA ARG A 128 -1.43 -0.31 11.91
C ARG A 128 -0.15 -0.71 11.18
N LEU A 129 -0.25 -1.12 9.91
CA LEU A 129 0.94 -1.44 9.10
C LEU A 129 1.85 -0.23 8.88
N ALA A 130 1.28 0.95 8.63
CA ALA A 130 2.05 2.17 8.51
C ALA A 130 2.81 2.47 9.81
N ASN A 131 2.15 2.32 10.96
CA ASN A 131 2.78 2.49 12.27
C ASN A 131 3.93 1.49 12.49
N GLU A 132 3.70 0.22 12.20
CA GLU A 132 4.71 -0.84 12.31
C GLU A 132 5.92 -0.54 11.42
N GLN A 133 5.69 -0.16 10.15
CA GLN A 133 6.75 0.13 9.20
C GLN A 133 7.56 1.37 9.59
N VAL A 134 6.89 2.44 10.03
CA VAL A 134 7.55 3.67 10.48
C VAL A 134 8.33 3.44 11.78
N SER A 135 7.76 2.67 12.71
CA SER A 135 8.38 2.37 14.01
C SER A 135 9.55 1.39 13.90
N TRP A 136 9.47 0.40 13.01
CA TRP A 136 10.56 -0.56 12.79
C TRP A 136 11.84 0.15 12.36
N ASP A 137 11.74 1.13 11.46
CA ASP A 137 12.86 1.97 11.03
C ASP A 137 13.39 2.88 12.15
N PHE A 138 12.52 3.35 13.06
CA PHE A 138 12.93 4.16 14.21
C PHE A 138 13.71 3.34 15.25
N LEU A 139 13.29 2.10 15.51
CA LEU A 139 13.93 1.19 16.46
C LEU A 139 15.17 0.49 15.87
N ASN A 140 15.22 0.33 14.54
CA ASN A 140 16.33 -0.28 13.82
C ASN A 140 16.88 0.69 12.76
N PRO A 141 17.42 1.86 13.15
CA PRO A 141 18.05 2.75 12.19
C PRO A 141 19.19 1.97 11.55
N LYS A 142 19.11 1.75 10.23
CA LYS A 142 20.12 0.98 9.48
C LYS A 142 21.49 1.53 9.85
N LYS A 143 22.27 0.80 10.66
CA LYS A 143 23.71 1.04 10.77
C LYS A 143 24.22 1.02 9.33
N LYS A 144 24.91 2.09 8.92
CA LYS A 144 25.57 2.13 7.61
C LYS A 144 26.58 0.98 7.58
N GLU A 145 26.18 -0.19 7.11
CA GLU A 145 27.07 -1.34 6.98
C GLU A 145 27.23 -1.73 5.51
N VAL A 146 28.43 -1.40 5.05
CA VAL A 146 29.34 -2.18 4.20
C VAL A 146 28.74 -3.48 3.66
N LYS A 147 28.77 -3.58 2.33
CA LYS A 147 28.46 -4.78 1.54
C LYS A 147 29.03 -6.05 2.18
N SER A 148 28.17 -6.94 2.67
CA SER A 148 28.50 -8.36 2.84
C SER A 148 27.24 -9.21 2.81
N VAL A 149 27.20 -10.11 1.83
CA VAL A 149 26.02 -10.82 1.30
C VAL A 149 25.62 -12.04 2.17
N GLY A 150 26.10 -12.17 3.41
CA GLY A 150 26.17 -13.46 4.09
C GLY A 150 25.24 -13.74 5.28
N LYS A 151 24.33 -12.86 5.72
CA LYS A 151 23.75 -12.99 7.09
C LYS A 151 22.23 -12.86 7.26
N VAL A 152 21.43 -13.12 6.23
CA VAL A 152 19.96 -12.90 6.26
C VAL A 152 19.13 -14.13 6.70
N ILE A 153 19.74 -15.27 7.06
CA ILE A 153 18.98 -16.53 7.27
C ILE A 153 18.59 -16.82 8.73
N LEU A 154 19.13 -16.12 9.74
CA LEU A 154 18.93 -16.51 11.14
C LEU A 154 17.80 -15.81 11.92
N ASP A 155 17.26 -14.68 11.47
CA ASP A 155 16.27 -13.92 12.26
C ASP A 155 14.80 -14.18 11.85
N ALA A 156 14.54 -15.04 10.86
CA ALA A 156 13.20 -15.27 10.31
C ALA A 156 12.46 -16.48 10.90
N ILE A 157 13.06 -17.21 11.85
CA ILE A 157 12.50 -18.49 12.35
C ILE A 157 12.03 -18.41 13.82
N GLU A 158 12.40 -17.39 14.59
CA GLU A 158 11.92 -17.25 15.97
C GLU A 158 10.56 -16.55 16.04
N ALA A 159 9.57 -17.21 15.46
CA ALA A 159 8.16 -16.97 15.65
C ALA A 159 7.68 -17.62 16.95
N LYS A 160 6.81 -16.91 17.70
CA LYS A 160 5.48 -17.36 18.23
C LYS A 160 4.94 -16.37 19.28
N PRO A 161 3.63 -16.37 19.62
CA PRO A 161 2.42 -16.54 18.80
C PRO A 161 1.28 -15.54 19.19
N GLY A 162 0.40 -15.12 18.26
CA GLY A 162 -0.84 -14.45 18.64
C GLY A 162 -1.62 -13.73 17.53
N PHE A 163 -2.58 -14.44 16.92
CA PHE A 163 -3.77 -13.99 16.17
C PHE A 163 -3.67 -12.78 15.20
N ALA A 164 -3.71 -13.12 13.90
CA ALA A 164 -4.34 -12.42 12.76
C ALA A 164 -3.40 -12.03 11.61
N GLY A 165 -3.34 -12.91 10.61
CA GLY A 165 -2.87 -12.58 9.25
C GLY A 165 -1.64 -13.38 8.83
N PHE A 166 -1.85 -14.64 8.42
CA PHE A 166 -0.80 -15.41 7.75
C PHE A 166 -0.48 -14.81 6.38
N ARG A 167 0.77 -14.41 6.17
CA ARG A 167 1.40 -14.30 4.84
C ARG A 167 1.71 -15.73 4.40
N ILE A 168 0.97 -16.25 3.42
CA ILE A 168 1.38 -17.48 2.73
C ILE A 168 1.99 -17.05 1.39
N ASP A 169 3.31 -16.99 1.37
CA ASP A 169 4.09 -17.01 0.14
C ASP A 169 4.05 -18.45 -0.41
N LEU A 170 3.15 -18.69 -1.37
CA LEU A 170 3.04 -19.95 -2.12
C LEU A 170 4.18 -20.02 -3.15
N LYS A 171 5.41 -20.13 -2.65
CA LYS A 171 6.55 -20.55 -3.45
C LYS A 171 6.24 -21.91 -4.08
N LYS A 172 6.43 -21.98 -5.40
CA LYS A 172 7.04 -23.14 -6.07
C LYS A 172 6.50 -24.50 -5.60
N LEU A 173 5.28 -24.82 -5.98
CA LEU A 173 4.82 -26.21 -6.01
C LEU A 173 4.58 -26.65 -7.45
N LYS A 174 5.41 -27.63 -7.88
CA LYS A 174 5.31 -28.50 -9.08
C LYS A 174 5.89 -27.90 -10.37
N ARG A 175 6.76 -28.57 -11.14
CA ARG A 175 7.17 -30.00 -11.28
C ARG A 175 8.64 -30.00 -11.75
N SER A 176 9.49 -30.86 -11.17
CA SER A 176 9.95 -32.17 -11.70
C SER A 176 10.69 -32.05 -13.02
#